data_AF-A0A956LY60-F1
#
_entry.id   AF-A0A956LY60-F1
#
_cell.length_a   1.000
_cell.length_b   1.000
_cell.length_c   1.000
_cell.angle_alpha   90.00
_cell.angle_beta   90.00
_cell.angle_gamma   90.00
#
_symmetry.space_group_name_H-M   'P 1'
#
loop_
_entity.id
_entity.type
_entity.pdbx_description
1 polymer ?
#
loop_
_entity_poly.entity_id
_entity_poly.type
_entity_poly.pdbx_seq_one_letter_code
_entity_poly.pdbx_strand_id
1 'polypeptide(L)'
;MLPQPDATTCGPTCLHAVYRYYGAQRDLSAVVQETKALSEGGTLAVLLGCHALRRGFRATIYTFNIQVFDPTWFKAKVDLKAKLAAQRAAKTDPKLRLACDAYLEYLELGGEIRFRDLTTALIRNHLKAGVPILTGLSATYLYQESREAPPDDRPDDIGGVPSGHFVVLCGYDATRREVLVADPLHPNPLATKHHYSMDINRVLCSILLGIVTYDANLLILEPDEEKAAPRTSGGEVRRKSGS
;
A
#
# COMPACT_ATOMS: atom_id res chain seq x y z
N MET A 1 -6.46 1.28 -13.21
CA MET A 1 -5.85 0.09 -12.59
C MET A 1 -6.04 -1.10 -13.52
N LEU A 2 -5.11 -2.06 -13.52
CA LEU A 2 -5.21 -3.34 -14.23
C LEU A 2 -5.61 -4.46 -13.23
N PRO A 3 -6.13 -5.61 -13.69
CA PRO A 3 -6.35 -6.75 -12.82
C PRO A 3 -5.02 -7.35 -12.32
N GLN A 4 -5.02 -7.89 -11.10
CA GLN A 4 -3.89 -8.67 -10.59
C GLN A 4 -3.74 -9.98 -11.39
N PRO A 5 -2.51 -10.37 -11.80
CA PRO A 5 -2.28 -11.62 -12.51
C PRO A 5 -2.60 -12.89 -11.71
N ASP A 6 -2.42 -12.87 -10.39
CA ASP A 6 -2.62 -14.00 -9.48
C ASP A 6 -3.00 -13.54 -8.06
N ALA A 7 -3.31 -14.47 -7.15
CA ALA A 7 -3.75 -14.17 -5.78
C ALA A 7 -2.72 -13.40 -4.93
N THR A 8 -1.44 -13.41 -5.31
CA THR A 8 -0.33 -12.82 -4.54
C THR A 8 0.15 -11.47 -5.06
N THR A 9 -0.39 -11.01 -6.20
CA THR A 9 0.09 -9.84 -6.94
C THR A 9 -0.75 -8.58 -6.77
N CYS A 10 -1.64 -8.55 -5.77
CA CYS A 10 -2.45 -7.36 -5.45
C CYS A 10 -1.57 -6.13 -5.14
N GLY A 11 -0.54 -6.28 -4.29
CA GLY A 11 0.37 -5.20 -3.90
C GLY A 11 1.18 -4.61 -5.07
N PRO A 12 1.89 -5.43 -5.87
CA PRO A 12 2.59 -4.96 -7.07
C PRO A 12 1.67 -4.30 -8.10
N THR A 13 0.44 -4.80 -8.25
CA THR A 13 -0.57 -4.21 -9.15
C THR A 13 -1.04 -2.84 -8.63
N CYS A 14 -1.19 -2.68 -7.31
CA CYS A 14 -1.44 -1.38 -6.69
C CYS A 14 -0.27 -0.41 -6.90
N LEU A 15 0.96 -0.88 -6.72
CA LEU A 15 2.16 -0.08 -6.94
C LEU A 15 2.25 0.40 -8.39
N HIS A 16 1.96 -0.49 -9.35
CA HIS A 16 1.88 -0.16 -10.77
C HIS A 16 0.83 0.92 -11.06
N ALA A 17 -0.35 0.85 -10.43
CA ALA A 17 -1.38 1.86 -10.59
C ALA A 17 -0.92 3.24 -10.07
N VAL A 18 -0.18 3.28 -8.95
CA VAL A 18 0.41 4.53 -8.42
C VAL A 18 1.48 5.09 -9.36
N TYR A 19 2.36 4.25 -9.92
CA TYR A 19 3.33 4.72 -10.92
C TYR A 19 2.65 5.30 -12.16
N ARG A 20 1.60 4.65 -12.66
CA ARG A 20 0.81 5.18 -13.79
C ARG A 20 0.15 6.51 -13.46
N TYR A 21 -0.34 6.70 -12.24
CA TYR A 21 -0.94 7.96 -11.79
C TYR A 21 0.06 9.12 -11.93
N TYR A 22 1.32 8.91 -11.55
CA TYR A 22 2.38 9.91 -11.68
C TYR A 22 3.08 9.94 -13.06
N GLY A 23 2.56 9.21 -14.05
CA GLY A 23 3.13 9.17 -15.40
C GLY A 23 4.42 8.34 -15.53
N ALA A 24 4.83 7.62 -14.49
CA ALA A 24 5.98 6.71 -14.50
C ALA A 24 5.58 5.36 -15.13
N GLN A 25 5.35 5.34 -16.44
CA GLN A 25 4.88 4.14 -17.15
C GLN A 25 5.87 2.98 -17.01
N ARG A 26 5.35 1.81 -16.61
CA ARG A 26 6.07 0.53 -16.58
C ARG A 26 5.14 -0.61 -16.95
N ASP A 27 5.73 -1.74 -17.34
CA ASP A 27 5.00 -2.98 -17.53
C ASP A 27 4.65 -3.61 -16.18
N LEU A 28 3.44 -4.17 -16.06
CA LEU A 28 2.97 -4.78 -14.81
C LEU A 28 3.78 -6.03 -14.45
N SER A 29 4.12 -6.87 -15.44
CA SER A 29 4.88 -8.10 -15.19
C SER A 29 6.28 -7.79 -14.65
N ALA A 30 6.89 -6.70 -15.12
CA ALA A 30 8.16 -6.23 -14.59
C ALA A 30 8.03 -5.81 -13.11
N VAL A 31 6.99 -5.04 -12.75
CA VAL A 31 6.77 -4.65 -11.34
C VAL A 31 6.52 -5.86 -10.45
N VAL A 32 5.75 -6.85 -10.93
CA VAL A 32 5.50 -8.11 -10.20
C VAL A 32 6.80 -8.88 -9.96
N GLN A 33 7.65 -9.04 -10.97
CA GLN A 33 8.93 -9.75 -10.83
C GLN A 33 9.91 -9.01 -9.90
N GLU A 34 9.96 -7.69 -9.99
CA GLU A 34 10.91 -6.85 -9.25
C GLU A 34 10.54 -6.67 -7.77
N THR A 35 9.27 -6.78 -7.40
CA THR A 35 8.79 -6.59 -6.02
C THR A 35 8.97 -7.82 -5.13
N LYS A 36 9.23 -9.00 -5.72
CA LYS A 36 9.42 -10.33 -5.10
C LYS A 36 8.30 -10.74 -4.13
N ALA A 37 7.63 -11.86 -4.41
CA ALA A 37 6.67 -12.44 -3.47
C ALA A 37 7.36 -13.03 -2.23
N LEU A 38 6.66 -13.01 -1.10
CA LEU A 38 7.07 -13.76 0.10
C LEU A 38 6.94 -15.27 -0.15
N SER A 39 7.74 -16.08 0.56
CA SER A 39 7.66 -17.55 0.47
C SER A 39 6.31 -18.13 0.89
N GLU A 40 5.57 -17.41 1.74
CA GLU A 40 4.22 -17.77 2.21
C GLU A 40 3.10 -17.11 1.37
N GLY A 41 3.46 -16.45 0.26
CA GLY A 41 2.53 -15.70 -0.57
C GLY A 41 2.39 -14.22 -0.17
N GLY A 42 1.99 -13.40 -1.14
CA GLY A 42 1.76 -11.97 -0.98
C GLY A 42 3.03 -11.11 -0.93
N THR A 43 2.88 -9.87 -0.45
CA THR A 43 3.95 -8.87 -0.34
C THR A 43 3.76 -8.02 0.93
N LEU A 44 4.79 -7.29 1.35
CA LEU A 44 4.68 -6.29 2.42
C LEU A 44 4.74 -4.88 1.82
N ALA A 45 3.98 -3.95 2.38
CA ALA A 45 4.01 -2.54 1.95
C ALA A 45 5.43 -1.94 1.97
N VAL A 46 6.27 -2.37 2.90
CA VAL A 46 7.67 -1.94 2.97
C VAL A 46 8.49 -2.38 1.75
N LEU A 47 8.25 -3.57 1.19
CA LEU A 47 8.94 -4.04 -0.02
C LEU A 47 8.52 -3.20 -1.23
N LEU A 48 7.23 -2.86 -1.32
CA LEU A 48 6.71 -1.92 -2.33
C LEU A 48 7.34 -0.53 -2.17
N GLY A 49 7.50 -0.07 -0.93
CA GLY A 49 8.21 1.16 -0.57
C GLY A 49 9.67 1.14 -1.04
N CYS A 50 10.43 0.10 -0.72
CA CYS A 50 11.81 -0.09 -1.19
C CYS A 50 11.89 -0.07 -2.72
N HIS A 51 10.95 -0.73 -3.39
CA HIS A 51 10.88 -0.73 -4.86
C HIS A 51 10.70 0.68 -5.42
N ALA A 52 9.85 1.50 -4.80
CA ALA A 52 9.62 2.90 -5.18
C ALA A 52 10.81 3.81 -4.86
N LEU A 53 11.43 3.68 -3.69
CA LEU A 53 12.60 4.47 -3.29
C LEU A 53 13.76 4.29 -4.28
N ARG A 54 14.05 3.04 -4.69
CA ARG A 54 15.07 2.75 -5.72
C ARG A 54 14.77 3.37 -7.09
N ARG A 55 13.55 3.87 -7.31
CA ARG A 55 13.08 4.50 -8.55
C ARG A 55 12.91 6.01 -8.43
N GLY A 56 13.46 6.63 -7.39
CA GLY A 56 13.39 8.08 -7.22
C GLY A 56 12.02 8.57 -6.78
N PHE A 57 11.23 7.73 -6.11
CA PHE A 57 10.09 8.21 -5.33
C PHE A 57 10.55 8.53 -3.92
N ARG A 58 9.86 9.47 -3.27
CA ARG A 58 9.80 9.54 -1.81
C ARG A 58 8.75 8.56 -1.34
N ALA A 59 9.03 7.86 -0.25
CA ALA A 59 8.09 6.94 0.37
C ALA A 59 7.92 7.27 1.84
N THR A 60 6.68 7.37 2.29
CA THR A 60 6.32 7.48 3.70
C THR A 60 5.35 6.36 4.06
N ILE A 61 5.67 5.58 5.08
CA ILE A 61 4.78 4.58 5.67
C ILE A 61 4.18 5.13 6.97
N TYR A 62 2.86 5.27 7.00
CA TYR A 62 2.13 5.37 8.26
C TYR A 62 1.83 3.95 8.74
N THR A 63 2.34 3.56 9.89
CA THR A 63 2.15 2.21 10.41
C THR A 63 1.26 2.19 11.65
N PHE A 64 0.40 1.17 11.71
CA PHE A 64 -0.43 0.83 12.87
C PHE A 64 -0.15 -0.62 13.32
N ASN A 65 0.86 -1.26 12.71
CA ASN A 65 1.22 -2.64 12.98
C ASN A 65 2.07 -2.74 14.25
N ILE A 66 1.39 -2.98 15.37
CA ILE A 66 2.02 -3.16 16.69
C ILE A 66 2.76 -4.50 16.87
N GLN A 67 2.67 -5.43 15.90
CA GLN A 67 3.51 -6.64 15.92
C GLN A 67 4.96 -6.30 15.55
N VAL A 68 5.15 -5.31 14.66
CA VAL A 68 6.47 -4.86 14.19
C VAL A 68 6.97 -3.66 14.98
N PHE A 69 6.11 -2.68 15.26
CA PHE A 69 6.52 -1.41 15.84
C PHE A 69 5.96 -1.19 17.24
N ASP A 70 6.85 -0.95 18.20
CA ASP A 70 6.45 -0.53 19.53
C ASP A 70 6.10 0.98 19.52
N PRO A 71 4.90 1.40 19.96
CA PRO A 71 4.50 2.81 19.97
C PRO A 71 5.44 3.72 20.78
N THR A 72 6.17 3.19 21.77
CA THR A 72 7.12 3.98 22.57
C THR A 72 8.31 4.46 21.76
N TRP A 73 8.65 3.79 20.65
CA TRP A 73 9.75 4.20 19.76
C TRP A 73 9.48 5.55 19.09
N PHE A 74 8.22 5.97 19.00
CA PHE A 74 7.83 7.22 18.35
C PHE A 74 7.55 8.37 19.33
N LYS A 75 7.62 8.10 20.64
CA LYS A 75 7.47 9.13 21.69
C LYS A 75 8.79 9.83 22.01
N ALA A 76 9.90 9.15 21.79
CA ALA A 76 11.25 9.67 22.00
C ALA A 76 12.02 9.68 20.67
N LYS A 77 13.07 10.49 20.57
CA LYS A 77 14.01 10.43 19.44
C LYS A 77 14.88 9.17 19.58
N VAL A 78 14.35 8.03 19.20
CA VAL A 78 15.11 6.77 19.15
C VAL A 78 15.66 6.52 17.75
N ASP A 79 16.74 5.77 17.67
CA ASP A 79 17.20 5.19 16.42
C ASP A 79 16.33 3.97 16.06
N LEU A 80 15.42 4.15 15.10
CA LEU A 80 14.55 3.06 14.62
C LEU A 80 15.33 1.91 13.99
N LYS A 81 16.46 2.18 13.32
CA LYS A 81 17.29 1.13 12.72
C LYS A 81 17.88 0.25 13.82
N ALA A 82 18.42 0.86 14.87
CA ALA A 82 18.93 0.13 16.02
C ALA A 82 17.84 -0.72 16.70
N LYS A 83 16.63 -0.19 16.86
CA LYS A 83 15.49 -0.93 17.44
C LYS A 83 15.06 -2.13 16.58
N LEU A 84 14.95 -1.96 15.27
CA LEU A 84 14.61 -3.04 14.34
C LEU A 84 15.70 -4.13 14.33
N ALA A 85 16.98 -3.75 14.32
CA ALA A 85 18.09 -4.69 14.39
C ALA A 85 18.09 -5.50 15.71
N ALA A 86 17.86 -4.83 16.84
CA ALA A 86 17.74 -5.49 18.14
C ALA A 86 16.53 -6.43 18.21
N GLN A 87 15.36 -6.01 17.71
CA GLN A 87 14.16 -6.85 17.64
C GLN A 87 14.39 -8.08 16.74
N ARG A 88 15.03 -7.89 15.59
CA ARG A 88 15.40 -8.95 14.66
C ARG A 88 16.33 -9.99 15.30
N ALA A 89 17.26 -9.55 16.16
CA ALA A 89 18.13 -10.47 16.90
C ALA A 89 17.40 -11.20 18.03
N ALA A 90 16.44 -10.54 18.69
CA ALA A 90 15.75 -11.07 19.86
C ALA A 90 14.58 -12.02 19.53
N LYS A 91 13.95 -11.89 18.36
CA LYS A 91 12.74 -12.65 18.00
C LYS A 91 13.02 -13.72 16.94
N THR A 92 12.34 -14.85 17.04
CA THR A 92 12.53 -16.02 16.15
C THR A 92 11.49 -16.12 15.05
N ASP A 93 10.37 -15.40 15.14
CA ASP A 93 9.30 -15.41 14.14
C ASP A 93 9.83 -15.05 12.73
N PRO A 94 9.77 -15.96 11.75
CA PRO A 94 10.37 -15.74 10.43
C PRO A 94 9.79 -14.52 9.70
N LYS A 95 8.49 -14.30 9.79
CA LYS A 95 7.78 -13.21 9.08
C LYS A 95 8.16 -11.85 9.66
N LEU A 96 8.21 -11.72 10.98
CA LEU A 96 8.69 -10.52 11.65
C LEU A 96 10.16 -10.26 11.39
N ARG A 97 10.99 -11.31 11.36
CA ARG A 97 12.41 -11.17 11.03
C ARG A 97 12.60 -10.60 9.63
N LEU A 98 11.85 -11.13 8.66
CA LEU A 98 11.85 -10.63 7.28
C LEU A 98 11.31 -9.18 7.19
N ALA A 99 10.24 -8.86 7.92
CA ALA A 99 9.73 -7.50 8.00
C ALA A 99 10.78 -6.54 8.56
N CYS A 100 11.49 -6.91 9.63
CA CYS A 100 12.58 -6.10 10.19
C CYS A 100 13.69 -5.86 9.17
N ASP A 101 14.13 -6.91 8.44
CA ASP A 101 15.16 -6.79 7.41
C ASP A 101 14.72 -5.83 6.29
N ALA A 102 13.45 -5.92 5.85
CA ALA A 102 12.89 -5.04 4.83
C ALA A 102 12.76 -3.58 5.32
N TYR A 103 12.36 -3.35 6.58
CA TYR A 103 12.30 -2.00 7.15
C TYR A 103 13.69 -1.38 7.38
N LEU A 104 14.70 -2.19 7.70
CA LEU A 104 16.09 -1.72 7.76
C LEU A 104 16.54 -1.20 6.39
N GLU A 105 16.33 -1.99 5.33
CA GLU A 105 16.62 -1.56 3.97
C GLU A 105 15.83 -0.30 3.58
N TYR A 106 14.54 -0.25 3.90
CA TYR A 106 13.68 0.91 3.62
C TYR A 106 14.23 2.19 4.24
N LEU A 107 14.69 2.13 5.49
CA LEU A 107 15.31 3.27 6.18
C LEU A 107 16.70 3.62 5.61
N GLU A 108 17.47 2.65 5.12
CA GLU A 108 18.73 2.92 4.39
C GLU A 108 18.48 3.63 3.06
N LEU A 109 17.40 3.28 2.36
CA LEU A 109 16.98 3.91 1.10
C LEU A 109 16.34 5.30 1.30
N GLY A 110 16.24 5.79 2.55
CA GLY A 110 15.69 7.11 2.87
C GLY A 110 14.17 7.14 3.06
N GLY A 111 13.53 5.99 3.24
CA GLY A 111 12.11 5.90 3.55
C GLY A 111 11.77 6.46 4.93
N GLU A 112 10.58 7.06 5.07
CA GLU A 112 10.10 7.61 6.34
C GLU A 112 9.04 6.72 6.98
N ILE A 113 9.13 6.51 8.29
CA ILE A 113 8.11 5.77 9.06
C ILE A 113 7.46 6.72 10.05
N ARG A 114 6.12 6.75 10.05
CA ARG A 114 5.31 7.56 10.95
C ARG A 114 4.34 6.68 11.71
N PHE A 115 4.28 6.86 13.02
CA PHE A 115 3.26 6.24 13.87
C PHE A 115 2.29 7.33 14.33
N ARG A 116 1.06 7.31 13.79
CA ARG A 116 0.01 8.28 14.11
C ARG A 116 -1.33 7.55 14.13
N ASP A 117 -2.33 8.13 14.78
CA ASP A 117 -3.68 7.57 14.74
C ASP A 117 -4.24 7.57 13.32
N LEU A 118 -4.81 6.43 12.92
CA LEU A 118 -5.55 6.34 11.67
C LEU A 118 -6.87 7.09 11.82
N THR A 119 -7.04 8.17 11.06
CA THR A 119 -8.23 9.03 11.12
C THR A 119 -8.78 9.31 9.74
N THR A 120 -10.08 9.64 9.66
CA THR A 120 -10.70 10.14 8.43
C THR A 120 -9.97 11.35 7.87
N ALA A 121 -9.49 12.24 8.74
CA ALA A 121 -8.74 13.43 8.37
C ALA A 121 -7.40 13.07 7.70
N LEU A 122 -6.67 12.08 8.21
CA LEU A 122 -5.40 11.63 7.62
C LEU A 122 -5.58 11.16 6.17
N ILE A 123 -6.56 10.29 5.93
CA ILE A 123 -6.88 9.79 4.57
C ILE A 123 -7.35 10.95 3.69
N ARG A 124 -8.34 11.71 4.15
CA ARG A 124 -8.93 12.82 3.38
C ARG A 124 -7.89 13.86 2.96
N ASN A 125 -6.95 14.20 3.83
CA ASN A 125 -5.96 15.24 3.55
C ASN A 125 -5.05 14.86 2.37
N HIS A 126 -4.60 13.60 2.29
CA HIS A 126 -3.83 13.11 1.15
C HIS A 126 -4.68 13.09 -0.13
N LEU A 127 -5.89 12.53 -0.07
CA LEU A 127 -6.75 12.40 -1.24
C LEU A 127 -7.18 13.76 -1.81
N LYS A 128 -7.46 14.76 -0.96
CA LYS A 128 -7.76 16.14 -1.39
C LYS A 128 -6.55 16.84 -2.01
N ALA A 129 -5.34 16.44 -1.64
CA ALA A 129 -4.10 16.94 -2.24
C ALA A 129 -3.74 16.21 -3.55
N GLY A 130 -4.59 15.28 -4.02
CA GLY A 130 -4.30 14.46 -5.20
C GLY A 130 -3.22 13.41 -4.96
N VAL A 131 -2.97 13.03 -3.70
CA VAL A 131 -1.98 12.00 -3.36
C VAL A 131 -2.71 10.67 -3.13
N PRO A 132 -2.58 9.68 -4.04
CA PRO A 132 -3.18 8.37 -3.84
C PRO A 132 -2.49 7.62 -2.70
N ILE A 133 -3.24 6.77 -2.02
CA ILE A 133 -2.76 6.01 -0.86
C ILE A 133 -2.78 4.52 -1.22
N LEU A 134 -1.62 3.87 -1.22
CA LEU A 134 -1.54 2.41 -1.31
C LEU A 134 -1.68 1.85 0.12
N THR A 135 -2.58 0.92 0.35
CA THR A 135 -2.84 0.41 1.71
C THR A 135 -3.09 -1.09 1.70
N GLY A 136 -2.53 -1.78 2.69
CA GLY A 136 -2.91 -3.15 3.04
C GLY A 136 -4.06 -3.13 4.03
N LEU A 137 -5.03 -4.04 3.86
CA LEU A 137 -6.25 -4.12 4.65
C LEU A 137 -6.76 -5.57 4.78
N SER A 138 -7.72 -5.80 5.67
CA SER A 138 -8.45 -7.07 5.73
C SER A 138 -9.50 -7.15 4.61
N ALA A 139 -9.30 -8.09 3.68
CA ALA A 139 -10.22 -8.38 2.59
C ALA A 139 -11.53 -8.98 3.14
N THR A 140 -11.41 -9.95 4.05
CA THR A 140 -12.54 -10.57 4.75
C THR A 140 -13.51 -9.52 5.33
N TYR A 141 -13.00 -8.50 6.03
CA TYR A 141 -13.85 -7.46 6.60
C TYR A 141 -14.34 -6.42 5.57
N LEU A 142 -13.51 -6.10 4.57
CA LEU A 142 -13.87 -5.14 3.53
C LEU A 142 -15.03 -5.67 2.68
N TYR A 143 -14.94 -6.93 2.25
CA TYR A 143 -15.93 -7.59 1.40
C TYR A 143 -17.09 -8.19 2.17
N GLN A 144 -16.94 -8.38 3.50
CA GLN A 144 -17.92 -9.07 4.35
C GLN A 144 -18.16 -10.51 3.90
N GLU A 145 -17.07 -11.20 3.59
CA GLU A 145 -17.08 -12.57 3.10
C GLU A 145 -16.54 -13.54 4.15
N SER A 146 -16.77 -14.84 3.92
CA SER A 146 -16.19 -15.89 4.75
C SER A 146 -14.67 -15.81 4.76
N ARG A 147 -14.07 -16.36 5.83
CA ARG A 147 -12.63 -16.61 5.86
C ARG A 147 -12.24 -17.63 4.80
N GLU A 148 -10.95 -17.73 4.53
CA GLU A 148 -10.41 -18.59 3.48
C GLU A 148 -9.64 -19.75 4.12
N ALA A 149 -9.87 -20.97 3.62
CA ALA A 149 -9.11 -22.16 4.03
C ALA A 149 -7.85 -22.27 3.15
N PRO A 150 -6.63 -22.23 3.73
CA PRO A 150 -5.41 -22.45 2.96
C PRO A 150 -5.26 -23.93 2.56
N PRO A 151 -4.58 -24.25 1.45
CA PRO A 151 -3.90 -23.34 0.52
C PRO A 151 -4.75 -22.95 -0.71
N ASP A 152 -6.00 -23.40 -0.80
CA ASP A 152 -6.85 -23.24 -1.98
C ASP A 152 -7.77 -22.00 -1.91
N ASP A 153 -7.65 -21.21 -0.85
CA ASP A 153 -8.39 -19.98 -0.57
C ASP A 153 -9.91 -20.16 -0.70
N ARG A 154 -10.41 -21.36 -0.39
CA ARG A 154 -11.83 -21.67 -0.46
C ARG A 154 -12.59 -21.01 0.70
N PRO A 155 -13.84 -20.54 0.49
CA PRO A 155 -14.65 -20.01 1.59
C PRO A 155 -14.89 -21.05 2.70
N ASP A 156 -14.54 -20.69 3.93
CA ASP A 156 -14.73 -21.48 5.15
C ASP A 156 -14.98 -20.54 6.35
N ASP A 157 -16.24 -20.41 6.76
CA ASP A 157 -16.65 -19.50 7.84
C ASP A 157 -16.31 -20.04 9.24
N ILE A 158 -15.91 -21.30 9.38
CA ILE A 158 -15.56 -21.93 10.66
C ILE A 158 -14.05 -22.14 10.80
N GLY A 159 -13.44 -22.92 9.90
CA GLY A 159 -12.05 -23.34 9.93
C GLY A 159 -11.07 -22.43 9.17
N GLY A 160 -11.60 -21.49 8.36
CA GLY A 160 -10.79 -20.58 7.57
C GLY A 160 -10.06 -19.52 8.42
N VAL A 161 -9.09 -18.87 7.79
CA VAL A 161 -8.35 -17.73 8.35
C VAL A 161 -8.68 -16.43 7.59
N PRO A 162 -8.61 -15.25 8.23
CA PRO A 162 -8.83 -13.98 7.53
C PRO A 162 -7.79 -13.74 6.43
N SER A 163 -8.24 -13.16 5.33
CA SER A 163 -7.41 -12.79 4.19
C SER A 163 -7.09 -11.29 4.17
N GLY A 164 -5.91 -10.98 3.65
CA GLY A 164 -5.39 -9.62 3.49
C GLY A 164 -5.41 -9.22 2.02
N HIS A 165 -5.45 -7.92 1.75
CA HIS A 165 -5.48 -7.39 0.39
C HIS A 165 -4.87 -6.00 0.29
N PHE A 166 -4.35 -5.66 -0.88
CA PHE A 166 -3.88 -4.32 -1.20
C PHE A 166 -4.84 -3.62 -2.15
N VAL A 167 -5.14 -2.36 -1.85
CA VAL A 167 -5.90 -1.46 -2.71
C VAL A 167 -5.22 -0.09 -2.81
N VAL A 168 -5.68 0.74 -3.76
CA VAL A 168 -5.31 2.16 -3.83
C VAL A 168 -6.54 3.02 -3.54
N LEU A 169 -6.45 3.88 -2.53
CA LEU A 169 -7.44 4.93 -2.30
C LEU A 169 -7.07 6.13 -3.18
N CYS A 170 -8.00 6.59 -4.03
CA CYS A 170 -7.69 7.57 -5.07
C CYS A 170 -8.70 8.73 -5.22
N GLY A 171 -9.68 8.82 -4.32
CA GLY A 171 -10.63 9.93 -4.29
C GLY A 171 -11.45 9.97 -3.02
N TYR A 172 -12.03 11.13 -2.70
CA TYR A 172 -12.85 11.30 -1.51
C TYR A 172 -14.06 12.20 -1.78
N ASP A 173 -15.25 11.70 -1.50
CA ASP A 173 -16.50 12.47 -1.52
C ASP A 173 -16.82 12.94 -0.09
N ALA A 174 -16.76 14.25 0.12
CA ALA A 174 -17.04 14.85 1.43
C ALA A 174 -18.52 14.82 1.82
N THR A 175 -19.43 14.85 0.84
CA THR A 175 -20.88 14.86 1.05
C THR A 175 -21.34 13.47 1.47
N ARG A 176 -20.88 12.44 0.77
CA ARG A 176 -21.22 11.03 1.06
C ARG A 176 -20.32 10.40 2.11
N ARG A 177 -19.19 11.05 2.45
CA ARG A 177 -18.13 10.51 3.31
C ARG A 177 -17.55 9.19 2.80
N GLU A 178 -17.46 9.06 1.48
CA GLU A 178 -16.98 7.86 0.81
C GLU A 178 -15.58 8.08 0.23
N VAL A 179 -14.81 6.99 0.17
CA VAL A 179 -13.52 6.92 -0.50
C VAL A 179 -13.68 6.14 -1.80
N LEU A 180 -13.13 6.65 -2.89
CA LEU A 180 -12.98 5.91 -4.13
C LEU A 180 -11.81 4.95 -3.99
N VAL A 181 -12.12 3.66 -4.07
CA VAL A 181 -11.16 2.55 -4.00
C VAL A 181 -10.89 2.06 -5.41
N ALA A 182 -9.61 1.90 -5.76
CA ALA A 182 -9.14 1.17 -6.91
C ALA A 182 -8.57 -0.18 -6.45
N ASP A 183 -9.21 -1.25 -6.89
CA ASP A 183 -9.00 -2.62 -6.43
C ASP A 183 -8.55 -3.52 -7.58
N PRO A 184 -7.38 -4.18 -7.46
CA PRO A 184 -6.84 -5.01 -8.53
C PRO A 184 -7.54 -6.38 -8.64
N LEU A 185 -8.35 -6.79 -7.67
CA LEU A 185 -9.05 -8.07 -7.69
C LEU A 185 -10.11 -8.10 -8.81
N HIS A 186 -10.10 -9.16 -9.62
CA HIS A 186 -11.12 -9.39 -10.63
C HIS A 186 -11.37 -10.89 -10.86
N PRO A 187 -12.63 -11.37 -10.89
CA PRO A 187 -13.86 -10.62 -10.61
C PRO A 187 -13.87 -10.02 -9.20
N ASN A 188 -14.44 -8.83 -9.04
CA ASN A 188 -14.45 -8.11 -7.77
C ASN A 188 -15.78 -8.36 -7.03
N PRO A 189 -15.78 -8.75 -5.74
CA PRO A 189 -17.01 -9.01 -4.98
C PRO A 189 -17.95 -7.81 -4.86
N LEU A 190 -17.41 -6.59 -4.89
CA LEU A 190 -18.14 -5.36 -4.62
C LEU A 190 -18.53 -4.58 -5.88
N ALA A 191 -17.93 -4.89 -7.04
CA ALA A 191 -18.14 -4.09 -8.25
C ALA A 191 -17.88 -4.86 -9.55
N THR A 192 -18.53 -4.42 -10.62
CA THR A 192 -18.26 -4.95 -11.97
C THR A 192 -16.94 -4.46 -12.56
N LYS A 193 -16.36 -3.39 -11.99
CA LYS A 193 -15.10 -2.77 -12.40
C LYS A 193 -14.16 -2.67 -11.20
N HIS A 194 -12.90 -2.34 -11.47
CA HIS A 194 -11.87 -2.10 -10.46
C HIS A 194 -12.10 -0.90 -9.54
N HIS A 195 -13.13 -0.08 -9.76
CA HIS A 195 -13.35 1.12 -8.96
C HIS A 195 -14.74 1.13 -8.35
N TYR A 196 -14.79 1.40 -7.04
CA TYR A 196 -16.03 1.55 -6.30
C TYR A 196 -15.86 2.54 -5.14
N SER A 197 -16.96 3.14 -4.73
CA SER A 197 -17.00 4.00 -3.54
C SER A 197 -17.34 3.16 -2.32
N MET A 198 -16.69 3.46 -1.19
CA MET A 198 -16.92 2.77 0.08
C MET A 198 -16.98 3.80 1.22
N ASP A 199 -17.83 3.56 2.22
CA ASP A 199 -17.86 4.38 3.44
C ASP A 199 -16.46 4.44 4.07
N ILE A 200 -16.01 5.64 4.42
CA ILE A 200 -14.64 5.82 4.94
C ILE A 200 -14.40 5.05 6.24
N ASN A 201 -15.42 4.84 7.09
CA ASN A 201 -15.24 4.09 8.32
C ASN A 201 -15.04 2.60 8.04
N ARG A 202 -15.73 2.05 7.03
CA ARG A 202 -15.48 0.67 6.55
C ARG A 202 -14.02 0.50 6.13
N VAL A 203 -13.47 1.46 5.38
CA VAL A 203 -12.06 1.46 4.94
C VAL A 203 -11.11 1.61 6.12
N LEU A 204 -11.38 2.51 7.07
CA LEU A 204 -10.54 2.68 8.25
C LEU A 204 -10.47 1.39 9.10
N CYS A 205 -11.63 0.76 9.34
CA CYS A 205 -11.71 -0.48 10.07
C CYS A 205 -11.01 -1.63 9.33
N SER A 206 -11.16 -1.75 8.01
CA SER A 206 -10.46 -2.79 7.25
C SER A 206 -8.94 -2.62 7.28
N ILE A 207 -8.43 -1.38 7.23
CA ILE A 207 -6.99 -1.10 7.35
C ILE A 207 -6.46 -1.51 8.73
N LEU A 208 -7.13 -1.11 9.82
CA LEU A 208 -6.70 -1.49 11.18
C LEU A 208 -6.78 -3.00 11.40
N LEU A 209 -7.85 -3.63 10.95
CA LEU A 209 -8.01 -5.09 11.04
C LEU A 209 -7.01 -5.84 10.16
N GLY A 210 -6.40 -5.18 9.16
CA GLY A 210 -5.32 -5.74 8.35
C GLY A 210 -4.09 -6.18 9.16
N ILE A 211 -3.97 -5.80 10.44
CA ILE A 211 -2.89 -6.30 11.30
C ILE A 211 -2.87 -7.83 11.41
N VAL A 212 -4.02 -8.50 11.25
CA VAL A 212 -4.10 -9.97 11.30
C VAL A 212 -3.31 -10.64 10.17
N THR A 213 -3.02 -9.92 9.08
CA THR A 213 -2.25 -10.40 7.93
C THR A 213 -0.87 -9.75 7.79
N TYR A 214 -0.39 -9.06 8.85
CA TYR A 214 0.82 -8.20 8.85
C TYR A 214 0.68 -6.88 8.09
N ASP A 215 -0.53 -6.51 7.66
CA ASP A 215 -0.82 -5.21 7.06
C ASP A 215 -1.01 -4.14 8.15
N ALA A 216 -2.04 -3.30 8.07
CA ALA A 216 -2.25 -2.13 8.91
C ALA A 216 -1.22 -1.02 8.71
N ASN A 217 -1.14 -0.53 7.47
CA ASN A 217 -0.30 0.60 7.10
C ASN A 217 -0.91 1.41 5.95
N LEU A 218 -0.49 2.67 5.81
CA LEU A 218 -0.66 3.47 4.61
C LEU A 218 0.73 3.71 3.99
N LEU A 219 0.90 3.39 2.73
CA LEU A 219 2.08 3.74 1.93
C LEU A 219 1.76 4.93 1.03
N ILE A 220 2.41 6.05 1.32
CA ILE A 220 2.34 7.28 0.53
C ILE A 220 3.59 7.34 -0.35
N LEU A 221 3.37 7.45 -1.66
CA LEU A 221 4.42 7.58 -2.65
C LEU A 221 4.25 8.89 -3.41
N GLU A 222 5.33 9.63 -3.54
CA GLU A 222 5.37 10.90 -4.29
C GLU A 222 6.63 10.92 -5.15
N PRO A 223 6.57 11.45 -6.39
CA PRO A 223 7.77 11.69 -7.18
C PRO A 223 8.76 12.58 -6.41
N ASP A 224 10.04 12.23 -6.43
CA ASP A 224 11.10 13.09 -5.90
C ASP A 224 11.48 14.11 -7.00
N GLU A 225 10.95 15.33 -6.94
CA GLU A 225 11.18 16.35 -7.98
C GLU A 225 12.67 16.71 -8.17
N GLU A 226 13.51 16.50 -7.15
CA GLU A 226 14.96 16.72 -7.24
C GLU A 226 15.69 15.58 -7.97
N LYS A 227 15.13 14.36 -7.97
CA LYS A 227 15.68 13.19 -8.68
C LYS A 227 14.98 12.89 -10.00
N ALA A 228 13.83 13.51 -10.25
CA ALA A 228 13.16 13.45 -11.53
C ALA A 228 13.98 14.26 -12.55
N ALA A 229 14.67 13.56 -13.45
CA ALA A 229 15.35 14.18 -14.60
C ALA A 229 14.40 15.19 -15.31
N PRO A 230 14.93 16.29 -15.87
CA PRO A 230 14.10 17.41 -16.30
C PRO A 230 13.04 16.94 -17.31
N ARG A 231 11.77 17.20 -16.97
CA ARG A 231 10.66 17.06 -17.90
C ARG A 231 11.01 17.90 -19.13
N THR A 232 11.16 17.26 -20.29
CA THR A 232 11.32 17.96 -21.57
C THR A 232 10.07 18.80 -21.82
N SER A 233 10.13 20.08 -21.46
CA SER A 233 9.18 21.10 -21.86
C SER A 233 9.43 21.46 -23.33
N GLY A 234 8.44 21.32 -24.21
CA GLY A 234 8.55 21.88 -25.55
C GLY A 234 7.62 21.26 -26.59
N GLY A 235 6.32 21.49 -26.46
CA GLY A 235 5.35 21.27 -27.53
C GLY A 235 4.45 22.50 -27.65
N GLU A 236 4.95 23.56 -28.26
CA GLU A 236 4.15 24.75 -28.61
C GLU A 236 2.98 24.34 -29.51
N VAL A 237 1.75 24.45 -28.97
CA VAL A 237 0.54 24.46 -29.78
C VAL A 237 0.45 25.83 -30.46
N ARG A 238 0.91 25.90 -31.72
CA ARG A 238 0.60 27.02 -32.61
C ARG A 238 -0.91 27.12 -32.81
N ARG A 239 -1.52 28.15 -32.22
CA ARG A 239 -2.85 28.63 -32.61
C ARG A 239 -2.79 29.12 -34.07
N LYS A 240 -3.49 28.45 -34.98
CA LYS A 240 -3.85 29.03 -36.27
C LYS A 240 -5.03 29.99 -36.05
N SER A 241 -4.76 31.29 -36.15
CA SER A 241 -5.78 32.30 -36.40
C SER A 241 -6.22 32.20 -37.86
N GLY A 242 -7.53 32.16 -38.08
CA GLY A 242 -8.12 32.17 -39.41
C GLY A 242 -8.00 33.52 -40.11
N SER A 243 -7.92 33.45 -41.43
CA SER A 243 -8.39 34.43 -42.42
C SER A 243 -8.74 33.64 -43.66
#